data_AF-A0A1M6QPP3-F1
#
_entry.id   AF-A0A1M6QPP3-F1
#
_cell.length_a   1.000
_cell.length_b   1.000
_cell.length_c   1.000
_cell.angle_alpha   90.00
_cell.angle_beta   90.00
_cell.angle_gamma   90.00
#
_symmetry.space_group_name_H-M   'P 1'
#
loop_
_entity.id
_entity.type
_entity.pdbx_description
1 polymer ?
#
loop_
_entity_poly.entity_id
_entity_poly.type
_entity_poly.pdbx_seq_one_letter_code
_entity_poly.pdbx_strand_id
1 'polypeptide(L)'
;MNIKVVGIDCATDPKKVGLSLGMYIDGEINLLRARLGTKESSLAKTIYDWIDKEEKVLLAIDAPLGWPVNLGKHLENHNAGESIDVDSNSLFRRETDKFIKRKIGKQSLDVGADRIARTAHAALKILHELRRLTGENISLAWSNKTNTRISAIEVYPAATLECYNIVSSGYKDKNKILIRKKIINELGKHLNFTDSIALLEENADILDSTICLLAAKDFIEGNVYYPEDIEVAKKESWIWVKNI
;
A
#
# COMPACT_ATOMS: atom_id res chain seq x y z
N MET A 1 13.88 -12.30 13.25
CA MET A 1 12.41 -12.55 13.29
C MET A 1 11.94 -12.65 11.86
N ASN A 2 11.24 -13.72 11.49
CA ASN A 2 10.85 -13.95 10.09
C ASN A 2 9.42 -13.48 9.86
N ILE A 3 9.21 -12.63 8.87
CA ILE A 3 7.89 -12.09 8.52
C ILE A 3 7.70 -12.25 7.01
N LYS A 4 6.64 -12.94 6.59
CA LYS A 4 6.20 -12.90 5.20
C LYS A 4 5.56 -11.55 4.93
N VAL A 5 6.02 -10.87 3.90
CA VAL A 5 5.50 -9.57 3.49
C VAL A 5 4.83 -9.73 2.14
N VAL A 6 3.60 -9.26 2.01
CA VAL A 6 2.89 -9.23 0.73
C VAL A 6 2.67 -7.77 0.35
N GLY A 7 3.39 -7.32 -0.66
CA GLY A 7 3.20 -6.01 -1.27
C GLY A 7 2.09 -6.08 -2.33
N ILE A 8 1.19 -5.10 -2.33
CA ILE A 8 0.01 -5.06 -3.19
C ILE A 8 -0.11 -3.67 -3.79
N ASP A 9 0.14 -3.52 -5.09
CA ASP A 9 -0.22 -2.32 -5.84
C ASP A 9 -1.67 -2.44 -6.31
N CYS A 10 -2.58 -1.66 -5.73
CA CYS A 10 -4.01 -1.86 -5.94
C CYS A 10 -4.55 -1.03 -7.12
N ALA A 11 -5.45 -1.67 -7.86
CA ALA A 11 -6.19 -1.07 -8.96
C ALA A 11 -7.61 -1.63 -9.02
N THR A 12 -8.50 -0.93 -9.72
CA THR A 12 -9.88 -1.42 -9.95
C THR A 12 -9.93 -2.62 -10.89
N ASP A 13 -9.03 -2.69 -11.87
CA ASP A 13 -8.90 -3.84 -12.78
C ASP A 13 -7.89 -4.82 -12.18
N PRO A 14 -8.28 -6.08 -11.87
CA PRO A 14 -7.37 -7.08 -11.33
C PRO A 14 -6.11 -7.31 -12.19
N LYS A 15 -6.18 -7.07 -13.51
CA LYS A 15 -5.03 -7.21 -14.41
C LYS A 15 -3.94 -6.15 -14.22
N LYS A 16 -4.25 -5.09 -13.46
CA LYS A 16 -3.34 -4.00 -13.10
C LYS A 16 -2.98 -4.02 -11.61
N VAL A 17 -3.29 -5.11 -10.91
CA VAL A 17 -2.88 -5.28 -9.52
C VAL A 17 -1.53 -5.98 -9.52
N GLY A 18 -0.50 -5.30 -9.03
CA GLY A 18 0.80 -5.92 -8.75
C GLY A 18 0.76 -6.66 -7.42
N LEU A 19 1.34 -7.86 -7.39
CA LEU A 19 1.51 -8.65 -6.16
C LEU A 19 2.96 -9.09 -6.03
N SER A 20 3.57 -8.81 -4.88
CA SER A 20 4.92 -9.27 -4.55
C SER A 20 4.93 -9.98 -3.20
N LEU A 21 5.55 -11.14 -3.13
CA LEU A 21 5.83 -11.88 -1.91
C LEU A 21 7.30 -11.69 -1.54
N GLY A 22 7.54 -11.11 -0.38
CA GLY A 22 8.84 -10.99 0.25
C GLY A 22 8.95 -11.80 1.52
N MET A 23 10.18 -12.12 1.93
CA MET A 23 10.49 -12.65 3.25
C MET A 23 11.48 -11.72 3.94
N TYR A 24 11.05 -11.11 5.04
CA TYR A 24 11.91 -10.32 5.92
C TYR A 24 12.64 -11.24 6.90
N ILE A 25 13.97 -11.17 6.91
CA ILE A 25 14.86 -11.92 7.81
C ILE A 25 15.97 -10.96 8.24
N ASP A 26 16.04 -10.68 9.54
CA ASP A 26 17.16 -9.98 10.19
C ASP A 26 17.63 -8.68 9.50
N GLY A 27 16.68 -7.81 9.15
CA GLY A 27 16.98 -6.51 8.52
C GLY A 27 17.01 -6.54 6.99
N GLU A 28 16.89 -7.71 6.39
CA GLU A 28 16.88 -7.90 4.93
C GLU A 28 15.52 -8.38 4.46
N ILE A 29 15.12 -7.98 3.26
CA ILE A 29 13.90 -8.52 2.63
C ILE A 29 14.23 -9.12 1.26
N ASN A 30 13.89 -10.39 1.11
CA ASN A 30 14.15 -11.16 -0.10
C ASN A 30 12.86 -11.25 -0.91
N LEU A 31 12.85 -10.73 -2.13
CA LEU A 31 11.73 -10.91 -3.05
C LEU A 31 11.70 -12.36 -3.53
N LEU A 32 10.65 -13.09 -3.15
CA LEU A 32 10.48 -14.50 -3.49
C LEU A 32 9.67 -14.71 -4.77
N ARG A 33 8.60 -13.92 -4.95
CA ARG A 33 7.70 -14.03 -6.10
C ARG A 33 7.12 -12.66 -6.42
N ALA A 34 6.91 -12.38 -7.70
CA ALA A 34 6.17 -11.21 -8.13
C ALA A 34 5.29 -11.57 -9.34
N ARG A 35 4.06 -11.06 -9.39
CA ARG A 35 3.16 -11.29 -10.52
C ARG A 35 2.06 -10.23 -10.62
N LEU A 36 1.47 -10.12 -11.80
CA LEU A 36 0.20 -9.44 -11.97
C LEU A 36 -0.98 -10.30 -11.52
N GLY A 37 -2.04 -9.64 -11.08
CA GLY A 37 -3.36 -10.24 -10.97
C GLY A 37 -3.93 -10.64 -12.32
N THR A 38 -4.94 -11.49 -12.28
CA THR A 38 -5.66 -11.97 -13.46
C THR A 38 -7.17 -11.90 -13.21
N LYS A 39 -8.00 -12.05 -14.25
CA LYS A 39 -9.47 -12.08 -14.06
C LYS A 39 -9.96 -13.46 -13.66
N GLU A 40 -9.18 -14.48 -13.97
CA GLU A 40 -9.49 -15.89 -13.84
C GLU A 40 -9.24 -16.39 -12.42
N SER A 41 -8.45 -15.65 -11.62
CA SER A 41 -8.12 -16.00 -10.24
C SER A 41 -8.41 -14.85 -9.29
N SER A 42 -8.88 -15.19 -8.09
CA SER A 42 -9.03 -14.21 -7.01
C SER A 42 -7.65 -13.75 -6.52
N LEU A 43 -7.49 -12.43 -6.38
CA LEU A 43 -6.30 -11.81 -5.76
C LEU A 43 -6.14 -12.28 -4.32
N ALA A 44 -7.23 -12.35 -3.54
CA ALA A 44 -7.20 -12.84 -2.17
C ALA A 44 -6.84 -14.32 -2.11
N LYS A 45 -7.33 -15.14 -3.05
CA LYS A 45 -6.93 -16.56 -3.13
C LYS A 45 -5.45 -16.73 -3.45
N THR A 46 -4.92 -15.90 -4.35
CA THR A 46 -3.49 -15.86 -4.65
C THR A 46 -2.65 -15.58 -3.40
N ILE A 47 -3.02 -14.55 -2.65
CA ILE A 47 -2.33 -14.17 -1.42
C ILE A 47 -2.46 -15.26 -0.37
N TYR A 48 -3.65 -15.85 -0.24
CA TYR A 48 -3.90 -16.99 0.65
C TYR A 48 -2.98 -18.18 0.35
N ASP A 49 -2.74 -18.48 -0.93
CA ASP A 49 -1.86 -19.58 -1.35
C ASP A 49 -0.37 -19.29 -1.12
N TRP A 50 0.01 -18.06 -0.75
CA TRP A 50 1.38 -17.66 -0.43
C TRP A 50 1.68 -17.70 1.08
N ILE A 51 0.66 -17.68 1.92
CA ILE A 51 0.81 -17.56 3.37
C ILE A 51 0.51 -18.88 4.07
N ASP A 52 1.37 -19.27 5.01
CA ASP A 52 1.14 -20.45 5.83
C ASP A 52 0.43 -20.07 7.14
N LYS A 53 -0.18 -21.05 7.81
CA LYS A 53 -0.99 -20.81 9.03
C LYS A 53 -0.17 -20.41 10.26
N GLU A 54 1.12 -20.69 10.27
CA GLU A 54 1.97 -20.48 11.46
C GLU A 54 2.85 -19.23 11.36
N GLU A 55 2.93 -18.61 10.18
CA GLU A 55 3.82 -17.50 9.93
C GLU A 55 3.16 -16.16 10.22
N LYS A 56 3.95 -15.21 10.69
CA LYS A 56 3.54 -13.80 10.72
C LYS A 56 3.55 -13.22 9.32
N VAL A 57 2.48 -12.52 8.98
CA VAL A 57 2.24 -11.93 7.66
C VAL A 57 1.91 -10.45 7.81
N LEU A 58 2.59 -9.63 7.03
CA LEU A 58 2.30 -8.21 6.88
C LEU A 58 1.89 -7.92 5.43
N LEU A 59 0.67 -7.40 5.25
CA LEU A 59 0.17 -6.96 3.95
C LEU A 59 0.47 -5.46 3.81
N ALA A 60 1.30 -5.07 2.84
CA ALA A 60 1.58 -3.68 2.52
C ALA A 60 0.83 -3.26 1.25
N ILE A 61 -0.17 -2.39 1.42
CA ILE A 61 -1.19 -2.13 0.40
C ILE A 61 -1.09 -0.69 -0.10
N ASP A 62 -0.83 -0.50 -1.39
CA ASP A 62 -0.93 0.80 -2.07
C ASP A 62 -2.38 1.11 -2.45
N ALA A 63 -3.18 1.44 -1.44
CA ALA A 63 -4.51 2.01 -1.59
C ALA A 63 -4.96 2.64 -0.29
N PRO A 64 -5.83 3.66 -0.34
CA PRO A 64 -6.53 4.11 0.85
C PRO A 64 -7.33 2.98 1.48
N LEU A 65 -7.17 2.78 2.79
CA LEU A 65 -7.93 1.79 3.56
C LEU A 65 -8.99 2.42 4.47
N GLY A 66 -9.18 3.74 4.36
CA GLY A 66 -10.22 4.51 5.03
C GLY A 66 -10.59 5.77 4.24
N TRP A 67 -11.64 6.46 4.68
CA TRP A 67 -12.14 7.69 4.06
C TRP A 67 -11.99 8.87 5.00
N PRO A 68 -11.93 10.11 4.48
CA PRO A 68 -11.91 11.31 5.30
C PRO A 68 -13.11 11.35 6.25
N VAL A 69 -12.88 11.66 7.53
CA VAL A 69 -13.94 11.75 8.56
C VAL A 69 -14.99 12.77 8.16
N ASN A 70 -14.55 13.91 7.63
CA ASN A 70 -15.44 14.99 7.21
C ASN A 70 -16.33 14.57 6.04
N LEU A 71 -15.88 13.67 5.15
CA LEU A 71 -16.73 13.17 4.07
C LEU A 71 -17.97 12.47 4.64
N GLY A 72 -17.75 11.51 5.54
CA GLY A 72 -18.83 10.75 6.17
C GLY A 72 -19.77 11.67 6.95
N LYS A 73 -19.21 12.56 7.77
CA LYS A 73 -19.97 13.48 8.62
C LYS A 73 -20.93 14.38 7.82
N HIS A 74 -20.49 14.92 6.69
CA HIS A 74 -21.29 15.87 5.93
C HIS A 74 -22.24 15.18 4.95
N LEU A 75 -21.93 13.96 4.48
CA LEU A 75 -22.81 13.22 3.57
C LEU A 75 -23.93 12.44 4.28
N GLU A 76 -23.77 12.10 5.56
CA GLU A 76 -24.75 11.28 6.30
C GLU A 76 -26.17 11.86 6.27
N ASN A 77 -26.30 13.19 6.36
CA ASN A 77 -27.58 13.90 6.40
C ASN A 77 -27.82 14.81 5.18
N HIS A 78 -26.98 14.69 4.14
CA HIS A 78 -27.08 15.55 2.96
C HIS A 78 -28.26 15.16 2.07
N ASN A 79 -29.03 16.15 1.62
CA ASN A 79 -30.06 15.94 0.61
C ASN A 79 -29.61 16.46 -0.76
N ALA A 80 -30.04 15.76 -1.81
CA ALA A 80 -29.75 16.15 -3.18
C ALA A 80 -30.17 17.61 -3.45
N GLY A 81 -29.21 18.44 -3.87
CA GLY A 81 -29.42 19.86 -4.15
C GLY A 81 -29.04 20.81 -3.01
N GLU A 82 -28.81 20.32 -1.80
CA GLU A 82 -28.33 21.14 -0.68
C GLU A 82 -26.84 21.47 -0.81
N SER A 83 -26.44 22.62 -0.26
CA SER A 83 -25.04 23.03 -0.19
C SER A 83 -24.27 22.21 0.85
N ILE A 84 -23.00 21.92 0.56
CA ILE A 84 -22.04 21.42 1.55
C ILE A 84 -21.07 22.57 1.86
N ASP A 85 -21.24 23.20 3.02
CA ASP A 85 -20.48 24.39 3.43
C ASP A 85 -19.16 24.01 4.12
N VAL A 86 -18.32 23.26 3.38
CA VAL A 86 -16.98 22.82 3.82
C VAL A 86 -16.04 22.83 2.62
N ASP A 87 -14.80 23.22 2.84
CA ASP A 87 -13.74 23.18 1.81
C ASP A 87 -13.59 21.77 1.20
N SER A 88 -13.44 21.72 -0.12
CA SER A 88 -13.35 20.46 -0.87
C SER A 88 -12.17 19.60 -0.45
N ASN A 89 -11.01 20.19 -0.11
CA ASN A 89 -9.86 19.42 0.36
C ASN A 89 -10.14 18.82 1.74
N SER A 90 -10.91 19.51 2.58
CA SER A 90 -11.34 18.98 3.88
C SER A 90 -12.28 17.78 3.73
N LEU A 91 -13.10 17.74 2.67
CA LEU A 91 -13.98 16.62 2.37
C LEU A 91 -13.24 15.43 1.73
N PHE A 92 -12.31 15.68 0.82
CA PHE A 92 -11.77 14.60 -0.02
C PHE A 92 -10.35 14.16 0.33
N ARG A 93 -9.62 14.89 1.18
CA ARG A 93 -8.27 14.51 1.64
C ARG A 93 -8.26 14.10 3.10
N ARG A 94 -7.58 13.00 3.39
CA ARG A 94 -7.33 12.55 4.76
C ARG A 94 -6.20 13.31 5.39
N GLU A 95 -6.08 13.22 6.71
CA GLU A 95 -4.94 13.79 7.44
C GLU A 95 -3.61 13.16 7.02
N THR A 96 -3.58 11.86 6.72
CA THR A 96 -2.38 11.21 6.19
C THR A 96 -1.95 11.77 4.83
N ASP A 97 -2.89 12.12 3.94
CA ASP A 97 -2.58 12.67 2.62
C ASP A 97 -1.95 14.07 2.74
N LYS A 98 -2.52 14.90 3.62
CA LYS A 98 -1.98 16.23 3.96
C LYS A 98 -0.60 16.10 4.61
N PHE A 99 -0.43 15.13 5.51
CA PHE A 99 0.85 14.87 6.17
C PHE A 99 1.94 14.49 5.16
N ILE A 100 1.67 13.53 4.27
CA ILE A 100 2.62 13.12 3.22
C ILE A 100 3.01 14.31 2.35
N LYS A 101 2.04 15.15 1.97
CA LYS A 101 2.35 16.37 1.20
C LYS A 101 3.27 17.33 1.95
N ARG A 102 3.02 17.57 3.24
CA ARG A 102 3.84 18.46 4.07
C ARG A 102 5.25 17.93 4.32
N LYS A 103 5.39 16.62 4.61
CA LYS A 103 6.66 16.01 5.03
C LYS A 103 7.51 15.53 3.87
N ILE A 104 6.90 14.90 2.87
CA ILE A 104 7.60 14.25 1.75
C ILE A 104 7.47 15.07 0.45
N GLY A 105 6.57 16.05 0.39
CA GLY A 105 6.34 16.88 -0.80
C GLY A 105 5.49 16.22 -1.89
N LYS A 106 5.17 14.93 -1.75
CA LYS A 106 4.35 14.16 -2.70
C LYS A 106 2.85 14.36 -2.45
N GLN A 107 2.10 14.68 -3.51
CA GLN A 107 0.64 14.81 -3.45
C GLN A 107 -0.01 13.46 -3.83
N SER A 108 -0.77 12.87 -2.91
CA SER A 108 -1.66 11.74 -3.22
C SER A 108 -2.96 12.23 -3.88
N LEU A 109 -3.71 11.28 -4.47
CA LEU A 109 -5.03 11.55 -5.04
C LEU A 109 -6.09 11.66 -3.94
N ASP A 110 -7.12 12.46 -4.20
CA ASP A 110 -8.21 12.72 -3.25
C ASP A 110 -9.14 11.50 -3.07
N VAL A 111 -9.07 10.83 -1.92
CA VAL A 111 -9.72 9.53 -1.64
C VAL A 111 -11.24 9.54 -1.79
N GLY A 112 -11.89 10.67 -1.50
CA GLY A 112 -13.34 10.80 -1.63
C GLY A 112 -13.86 11.03 -3.05
N ALA A 113 -12.99 11.03 -4.08
CA ALA A 113 -13.37 11.37 -5.45
C ALA A 113 -12.88 10.36 -6.51
N ASP A 114 -13.70 10.18 -7.56
CA ASP A 114 -13.39 9.50 -8.83
C ASP A 114 -12.72 8.11 -8.71
N ARG A 115 -11.47 7.98 -9.21
CA ARG A 115 -10.81 6.68 -9.43
C ARG A 115 -10.24 6.07 -8.15
N ILE A 116 -9.69 6.92 -7.27
CA ILE A 116 -9.01 6.42 -6.08
C ILE A 116 -10.01 5.86 -5.06
N ALA A 117 -11.23 6.41 -4.99
CA ALA A 117 -12.33 5.85 -4.19
C ALA A 117 -12.68 4.41 -4.65
N ARG A 118 -12.68 4.16 -5.96
CA ARG A 118 -12.94 2.81 -6.52
C ARG A 118 -11.79 1.85 -6.23
N THR A 119 -10.54 2.31 -6.28
CA THR A 119 -9.37 1.52 -5.89
C THR A 119 -9.40 1.17 -4.41
N ALA A 120 -9.73 2.13 -3.53
CA ALA A 120 -9.90 1.90 -2.09
C ALA A 120 -10.95 0.82 -1.80
N HIS A 121 -12.12 0.93 -2.45
CA HIS A 121 -13.17 -0.09 -2.35
C HIS A 121 -12.68 -1.47 -2.83
N ALA A 122 -11.93 -1.54 -3.93
CA ALA A 122 -11.36 -2.80 -4.43
C ALA A 122 -10.34 -3.41 -3.45
N ALA A 123 -9.46 -2.60 -2.85
CA ALA A 123 -8.49 -3.05 -1.85
C ALA A 123 -9.17 -3.64 -0.60
N LEU A 124 -10.23 -2.98 -0.11
CA LEU A 124 -11.02 -3.50 1.01
C LEU A 124 -11.74 -4.80 0.68
N LYS A 125 -12.16 -5.00 -0.57
CA LYS A 125 -12.73 -6.28 -1.03
C LYS A 125 -11.70 -7.41 -0.96
N ILE A 126 -10.44 -7.15 -1.34
CA ILE A 126 -9.35 -8.14 -1.22
C ILE A 126 -9.17 -8.52 0.25
N LEU A 127 -9.08 -7.54 1.15
CA LEU A 127 -8.96 -7.81 2.59
C LEU A 127 -10.17 -8.58 3.14
N HIS A 128 -11.39 -8.23 2.75
CA HIS A 128 -12.60 -8.94 3.16
C HIS A 128 -12.58 -10.41 2.72
N GLU A 129 -12.25 -10.67 1.45
CA GLU A 129 -12.18 -12.03 0.94
C GLU A 129 -11.05 -12.83 1.60
N LEU A 130 -9.90 -12.20 1.87
CA LEU A 130 -8.80 -12.85 2.57
C LEU A 130 -9.15 -13.21 4.03
N ARG A 131 -9.91 -12.37 4.74
CA ARG A 131 -10.47 -12.71 6.07
C ARG A 131 -11.36 -13.96 5.98
N ARG A 132 -12.21 -14.07 4.95
CA ARG A 132 -13.06 -15.23 4.72
C ARG A 132 -12.26 -16.51 4.44
N LEU A 133 -11.20 -16.41 3.63
CA LEU A 133 -10.36 -17.55 3.26
C LEU A 133 -9.49 -18.04 4.43
N THR A 134 -8.95 -17.11 5.23
CA THR A 134 -8.09 -17.43 6.38
C THR A 134 -8.89 -17.82 7.63
N GLY A 135 -10.12 -17.33 7.76
CA GLY A 135 -10.89 -17.43 8.99
C GLY A 135 -10.38 -16.50 10.11
N GLU A 136 -9.49 -15.56 9.78
CA GLU A 136 -8.87 -14.65 10.73
C GLU A 136 -9.32 -13.21 10.52
N ASN A 137 -9.38 -12.42 11.60
CA ASN A 137 -9.52 -10.99 11.48
C ASN A 137 -8.18 -10.36 11.06
N ILE A 138 -8.19 -9.62 9.95
CA ILE A 138 -7.04 -8.87 9.47
C ILE A 138 -7.26 -7.40 9.84
N SER A 139 -6.66 -6.94 10.93
CA SER A 139 -6.69 -5.54 11.36
C SER A 139 -5.55 -4.74 10.77
N LEU A 140 -5.71 -3.41 10.73
CA LEU A 140 -4.58 -2.52 10.45
C LEU A 140 -3.57 -2.56 11.60
N ALA A 141 -2.28 -2.59 11.26
CA ALA A 141 -1.21 -2.49 12.25
C ALA A 141 -0.90 -1.02 12.56
N TRP A 142 -0.83 -0.71 13.86
CA TRP A 142 -0.56 0.64 14.37
C TRP A 142 0.79 0.78 15.07
N SER A 143 1.53 -0.32 15.16
CA SER A 143 2.90 -0.36 15.67
C SER A 143 3.64 -1.56 15.07
N ASN A 144 4.97 -1.48 15.06
CA ASN A 144 5.83 -2.58 14.62
C ASN A 144 5.84 -3.79 15.57
N LYS A 145 5.22 -3.67 16.75
CA LYS A 145 5.07 -4.74 17.75
C LYS A 145 3.69 -5.40 17.66
N THR A 146 3.25 -5.73 16.46
CA THR A 146 1.96 -6.41 16.26
C THR A 146 1.97 -7.84 16.83
N ASN A 147 0.94 -8.14 17.61
CA ASN A 147 0.67 -9.47 18.17
C ASN A 147 -0.27 -10.30 17.30
N THR A 148 -0.84 -9.73 16.23
CA THR A 148 -1.65 -10.52 15.30
C THR A 148 -0.74 -11.28 14.33
N ARG A 149 -1.22 -12.43 13.90
CA ARG A 149 -0.51 -13.24 12.91
C ARG A 149 -0.51 -12.55 11.55
N ILE A 150 -1.68 -12.18 11.05
CA ILE A 150 -1.84 -11.38 9.83
C ILE A 150 -2.24 -9.96 10.22
N SER A 151 -1.61 -8.97 9.61
CA SER A 151 -2.03 -7.56 9.68
C SER A 151 -1.82 -6.86 8.35
N ALA A 152 -2.47 -5.71 8.19
CA ALA A 152 -2.31 -4.88 6.99
C ALA A 152 -1.81 -3.47 7.36
N ILE A 153 -1.09 -2.85 6.45
CA ILE A 153 -0.68 -1.45 6.50
C ILE A 153 -0.97 -0.82 5.15
N GLU A 154 -1.35 0.45 5.17
CA GLU A 154 -1.39 1.27 3.97
C GLU A 154 0.00 1.88 3.70
N VAL A 155 0.43 1.84 2.45
CA VAL A 155 1.72 2.38 2.00
C VAL A 155 1.52 3.20 0.74
N TYR A 156 2.52 3.99 0.35
CA TYR A 156 2.46 4.78 -0.89
C TYR A 156 3.82 4.72 -1.61
N PRO A 157 3.99 3.83 -2.61
CA PRO A 157 5.25 3.57 -3.31
C PRO A 157 5.96 4.83 -3.78
N ALA A 158 5.23 5.79 -4.34
CA ALA A 158 5.85 7.02 -4.81
C ALA A 158 6.44 7.85 -3.65
N ALA A 159 5.79 7.91 -2.49
CA ALA A 159 6.35 8.56 -1.30
C ALA A 159 7.52 7.75 -0.71
N THR A 160 7.44 6.41 -0.74
CA THR A 160 8.56 5.54 -0.35
C THR A 160 9.80 5.82 -1.20
N LEU A 161 9.67 5.91 -2.52
CA LEU A 161 10.79 6.24 -3.41
C LEU A 161 11.41 7.61 -3.09
N GLU A 162 10.59 8.63 -2.80
CA GLU A 162 11.08 9.96 -2.39
C GLU A 162 11.92 9.87 -1.10
N CYS A 163 11.48 9.10 -0.11
CA CYS A 163 12.22 8.92 1.14
C CYS A 163 13.61 8.30 0.95
N TYR A 164 13.82 7.59 -0.17
CA TYR A 164 15.08 6.97 -0.54
C TYR A 164 15.86 7.77 -1.61
N ASN A 165 15.38 8.95 -2.00
CA ASN A 165 15.92 9.75 -3.10
C ASN A 165 15.97 8.98 -4.44
N ILE A 166 15.01 8.08 -4.65
CA ILE A 166 14.86 7.31 -5.89
C ILE A 166 13.82 8.00 -6.77
N VAL A 167 14.00 7.95 -8.09
CA VAL A 167 13.05 8.52 -9.07
C VAL A 167 11.64 7.98 -8.83
N SER A 168 10.71 8.85 -8.45
CA SER A 168 9.35 8.49 -8.01
C SER A 168 8.24 8.74 -9.05
N SER A 169 8.62 9.10 -10.29
CA SER A 169 7.65 9.47 -11.33
C SER A 169 8.15 9.13 -12.74
N GLY A 170 7.22 9.10 -13.70
CA GLY A 170 7.54 8.92 -15.12
C GLY A 170 7.93 7.50 -15.53
N TYR A 171 7.80 6.50 -14.65
CA TYR A 171 8.17 5.10 -14.92
C TYR A 171 6.99 4.16 -15.23
N LYS A 172 5.75 4.65 -15.16
CA LYS A 172 4.53 3.81 -15.30
C LYS A 172 4.22 3.39 -16.74
N ASP A 173 4.66 4.14 -17.75
CA ASP A 173 4.39 3.79 -19.15
C ASP A 173 5.23 2.59 -19.61
N LYS A 174 4.68 1.76 -20.50
CA LYS A 174 5.32 0.52 -20.99
C LYS A 174 6.74 0.75 -21.54
N ASN A 175 6.97 1.88 -22.23
CA ASN A 175 8.25 2.23 -22.84
C ASN A 175 9.32 2.76 -21.86
N LYS A 176 9.03 2.84 -20.56
CA LYS A 176 9.91 3.41 -19.53
C LYS A 176 10.82 2.38 -18.84
N ILE A 177 11.15 1.29 -19.55
CA ILE A 177 12.02 0.21 -19.05
C ILE A 177 13.33 0.76 -18.48
N LEU A 178 13.97 1.73 -19.14
CA LEU A 178 15.22 2.32 -18.67
C LEU A 178 15.10 3.05 -17.32
N ILE A 179 13.94 3.67 -17.04
CA ILE A 179 13.70 4.32 -15.74
C ILE A 179 13.45 3.25 -14.68
N ARG A 180 12.67 2.22 -15.00
CA ARG A 180 12.45 1.08 -14.08
C ARG A 180 13.74 0.36 -13.74
N LYS A 181 14.65 0.15 -14.70
CA LYS A 181 16.00 -0.39 -14.45
C LYS A 181 16.78 0.43 -13.43
N LYS A 182 16.73 1.77 -13.53
CA LYS A 182 17.38 2.65 -12.55
C LYS A 182 16.75 2.50 -11.16
N ILE A 183 15.42 2.47 -11.08
CA ILE A 183 14.71 2.26 -9.82
C ILE A 183 15.10 0.91 -9.21
N ILE A 184 15.07 -0.17 -9.98
CA ILE A 184 15.42 -1.52 -9.53
C ILE A 184 16.87 -1.59 -9.02
N ASN A 185 17.81 -0.96 -9.72
CA ASN A 185 19.21 -0.89 -9.27
C ASN A 185 19.35 -0.21 -7.89
N GLU A 186 18.63 0.89 -7.67
CA GLU A 186 18.63 1.58 -6.37
C GLU A 186 17.90 0.78 -5.29
N LEU A 187 16.78 0.13 -5.64
CA LEU A 187 16.07 -0.78 -4.74
C LEU A 187 16.93 -1.97 -4.33
N GLY A 188 17.83 -2.45 -5.20
CA GLY A 188 18.76 -3.55 -4.92
C GLY A 188 19.76 -3.27 -3.79
N LYS A 189 19.85 -2.02 -3.31
CA LYS A 189 20.62 -1.65 -2.12
C LYS A 189 19.87 -1.92 -0.81
N HIS A 190 18.58 -2.23 -0.90
CA HIS A 190 17.67 -2.37 0.24
C HIS A 190 16.80 -3.63 0.19
N LEU A 191 16.68 -4.25 -0.99
CA LEU A 191 15.95 -5.48 -1.26
C LEU A 191 16.87 -6.47 -1.98
N ASN A 192 16.75 -7.75 -1.65
CA ASN A 192 17.43 -8.82 -2.38
C ASN A 192 16.49 -9.41 -3.43
N PHE A 193 16.92 -9.43 -4.69
CA PHE A 193 16.18 -10.02 -5.79
C PHE A 193 16.77 -11.40 -6.12
N THR A 194 15.97 -12.47 -6.09
CA THR A 194 16.47 -13.79 -6.49
C THR A 194 16.30 -14.03 -7.98
N ASP A 195 15.08 -13.91 -8.54
CA ASP A 195 14.81 -14.33 -9.93
C ASP A 195 13.77 -13.45 -10.69
N SER A 196 13.21 -12.42 -10.06
CA SER A 196 12.06 -11.66 -10.62
C SER A 196 12.40 -10.32 -11.29
N ILE A 197 13.68 -10.05 -11.59
CA ILE A 197 14.13 -8.73 -12.09
C ILE A 197 13.47 -8.37 -13.43
N ALA A 198 13.41 -9.28 -14.39
CA ALA A 198 12.86 -8.99 -15.72
C ALA A 198 11.38 -8.54 -15.66
N LEU A 199 10.57 -9.16 -14.79
CA LEU A 199 9.17 -8.80 -14.63
C LEU A 199 8.98 -7.39 -14.07
N LEU A 200 9.86 -6.98 -13.15
CA LEU A 200 9.88 -5.62 -12.57
C LEU A 200 10.24 -4.57 -13.64
N GLU A 201 11.14 -4.91 -14.56
CA GLU A 201 11.52 -4.05 -15.67
C GLU A 201 10.41 -3.89 -16.71
N GLU A 202 9.58 -4.91 -16.90
CA GLU A 202 8.52 -4.92 -17.91
C GLU A 202 7.22 -4.28 -17.43
N ASN A 203 6.91 -4.38 -16.13
CA ASN A 203 5.63 -3.95 -15.59
C ASN A 203 5.77 -3.07 -14.33
N ALA A 204 5.20 -1.86 -14.40
CA ALA A 204 5.25 -0.89 -13.32
C ALA A 204 4.39 -1.26 -12.10
N ASP A 205 3.28 -1.99 -12.30
CA ASP A 205 2.40 -2.41 -11.19
C ASP A 205 3.13 -3.46 -10.32
N ILE A 206 3.85 -4.41 -10.94
CA ILE A 206 4.73 -5.37 -10.24
C ILE A 206 5.88 -4.65 -9.51
N LEU A 207 6.43 -3.59 -10.12
CA LEU A 207 7.45 -2.76 -9.49
C LEU A 207 6.89 -2.03 -8.26
N ASP A 208 5.71 -1.42 -8.36
CA ASP A 208 5.04 -0.71 -7.27
C ASP A 208 4.69 -1.66 -6.12
N SER A 209 4.22 -2.88 -6.41
CA SER A 209 3.99 -3.89 -5.37
C SER A 209 5.30 -4.35 -4.69
N THR A 210 6.43 -4.27 -5.39
CA THR A 210 7.74 -4.58 -4.81
C THR A 210 8.27 -3.43 -3.96
N ILE A 211 8.02 -2.18 -4.35
CA ILE A 211 8.32 -1.00 -3.53
C ILE A 211 7.51 -1.03 -2.22
N CYS A 212 6.29 -1.58 -2.23
CA CYS A 212 5.52 -1.82 -1.01
C CYS A 212 6.28 -2.69 0.01
N LEU A 213 7.14 -3.62 -0.44
CA LEU A 213 7.99 -4.42 0.45
C LEU A 213 9.03 -3.56 1.18
N LEU A 214 9.58 -2.55 0.51
CA LEU A 214 10.51 -1.59 1.14
C LEU A 214 9.81 -0.76 2.22
N ALA A 215 8.61 -0.26 1.93
CA ALA A 215 7.79 0.45 2.93
C ALA A 215 7.44 -0.44 4.14
N ALA A 216 7.15 -1.71 3.88
CA ALA A 216 6.90 -2.69 4.94
C ALA A 216 8.14 -2.95 5.81
N LYS A 217 9.33 -2.99 5.20
CA LYS A 217 10.60 -3.09 5.93
C LYS A 217 10.77 -1.91 6.88
N ASP A 218 10.55 -0.68 6.40
CA ASP A 218 10.63 0.52 7.25
C ASP A 218 9.66 0.42 8.44
N PHE A 219 8.41 -0.04 8.19
CA PHE A 219 7.42 -0.27 9.24
C PHE A 219 7.87 -1.33 10.26
N ILE A 220 8.36 -2.49 9.80
CA ILE A 220 8.83 -3.59 10.66
C ILE A 220 9.97 -3.09 11.57
N GLU A 221 10.88 -2.30 11.03
CA GLU A 221 12.01 -1.73 11.77
C GLU A 221 11.61 -0.59 12.70
N GLY A 222 10.39 -0.07 12.57
CA GLY A 222 9.90 1.08 13.34
C GLY A 222 10.48 2.41 12.86
N ASN A 223 11.14 2.44 11.70
CA ASN A 223 11.78 3.61 11.10
C ASN A 223 10.77 4.43 10.29
N VAL A 224 9.61 4.74 10.86
CA VAL A 224 8.47 5.36 10.16
C VAL A 224 7.94 6.59 10.88
N TYR A 225 7.30 7.48 10.14
CA TYR A 225 6.50 8.55 10.73
C TYR A 225 5.20 7.99 11.32
N TYR A 226 4.95 8.30 12.58
CA TYR A 226 3.70 7.95 13.27
C TYR A 226 2.67 9.08 13.13
N PRO A 227 1.37 8.75 13.16
CA PRO A 227 0.33 9.77 13.15
C PRO A 227 0.41 10.66 14.40
N GLU A 228 0.26 11.97 14.19
CA GLU A 228 0.14 12.96 15.27
C GLU A 228 -1.18 12.78 16.03
N ASP A 229 -2.26 12.43 15.32
CA ASP A 229 -3.56 12.06 15.87
C ASP A 229 -3.89 10.61 15.49
N ILE A 230 -3.69 9.70 16.45
CA ILE A 230 -3.92 8.26 16.24
C ILE A 230 -5.40 7.92 16.06
N GLU A 231 -6.32 8.71 16.62
CA GLU A 231 -7.75 8.41 16.55
C GLU A 231 -8.32 8.77 15.18
N VAL A 232 -7.89 9.91 14.62
CA VAL A 232 -8.18 10.25 13.23
C VAL A 232 -7.53 9.24 12.28
N ALA A 233 -6.26 8.89 12.50
CA ALA A 233 -5.56 7.90 11.67
C ALA A 233 -6.27 6.53 11.70
N LYS A 234 -6.72 6.05 12.86
CA LYS A 234 -7.49 4.80 12.96
C LYS A 234 -8.78 4.81 12.15
N LYS A 235 -9.40 5.99 11.98
CA LYS A 235 -10.63 6.15 11.21
C LYS A 235 -10.37 6.31 9.71
N GLU A 236 -9.33 7.05 9.33
CA GLU A 236 -9.02 7.39 7.94
C GLU A 236 -8.00 6.45 7.28
N SER A 237 -7.34 5.59 8.07
CA SER A 237 -6.07 4.91 7.74
C SER A 237 -4.85 5.86 7.74
N TRP A 238 -3.65 5.28 7.67
CA TRP A 238 -2.37 5.99 7.68
C TRP A 238 -1.40 5.39 6.68
N ILE A 239 -0.80 6.26 5.86
CA ILE A 239 0.27 5.90 4.92
C ILE A 239 1.57 5.78 5.72
N TRP A 240 2.05 4.55 5.89
CA TRP A 240 3.33 4.29 6.52
C TRP A 240 4.48 4.58 5.55
N VAL A 241 5.33 5.53 5.93
CA VAL A 241 6.54 5.94 5.19
C VAL A 241 7.71 6.13 6.13
N LYS A 242 8.91 5.97 5.59
CA LYS A 242 10.16 6.12 6.34
C LYS A 242 10.30 7.49 6.98
N ASN A 243 10.84 7.51 8.20
CA ASN A 243 11.27 8.74 8.86
C ASN A 243 12.62 9.20 8.29
N ILE A 244 12.65 10.35 7.62
CA ILE A 244 13.84 10.99 7.04
C ILE A 244 14.35 12.16 7.87
#